data_AF-A0A1H4LTF9-F1
#
_entry.id   AF-A0A1H4LTF9-F1
#
_cell.length_a   1.000
_cell.length_b   1.000
_cell.length_c   1.000
_cell.angle_alpha   90.00
_cell.angle_beta   90.00
_cell.angle_gamma   90.00
#
_symmetry.space_group_name_H-M   'P 1'
#
loop_
_entity.id
_entity.type
_entity.pdbx_description
1 polymer ?
#
loop_
_entity_poly.entity_id
_entity_poly.type
_entity_poly.pdbx_seq_one_letter_code
_entity_poly.pdbx_strand_id
1 'polypeptide(L)'
;MTTPESSVRTPEHPMAFTRDELLAGALTTWVLFLALLPAGLLVAAIVTIPGSSGFDLAAVGSLVGMVLVVMVVAGIVALLLLPFALLVVWPLASVLRRVRPIAIHLLCYTLIGAGLGYAYLATLGGPDASWFLSPAGALTFGMPAIAVTLAVPLGWWLTARRALRRDAGLLPRRRGRRGPIDHDAATEDALADGASPIR
;
A
#
# COMPACT_ATOMS: atom_id res chain seq x y z
N MET A 1 -5.60 -27.01 -29.85
CA MET A 1 -4.62 -25.96 -29.55
C MET A 1 -5.36 -24.78 -28.96
N THR A 2 -5.42 -24.68 -27.63
CA THR A 2 -5.89 -23.46 -26.97
C THR A 2 -4.74 -22.48 -27.01
N THR A 3 -4.86 -21.38 -27.75
CA THR A 3 -3.91 -20.27 -27.67
C THR A 3 -3.78 -19.89 -26.19
N PRO A 4 -2.56 -19.80 -25.63
CA PRO A 4 -2.39 -19.40 -24.25
C PRO A 4 -3.12 -18.07 -24.08
N GLU A 5 -4.19 -18.05 -23.28
CA GLU A 5 -4.84 -16.81 -22.86
C GLU A 5 -3.73 -15.91 -22.33
N SER A 6 -3.45 -14.87 -23.11
CA SER A 6 -2.26 -14.04 -23.04
C SER A 6 -2.16 -13.43 -21.65
N SER A 7 -1.16 -13.84 -20.87
CA SER A 7 -0.78 -13.05 -19.70
C SER A 7 -0.51 -11.62 -20.18
N VAL A 8 -0.94 -10.64 -19.39
CA VAL A 8 -0.65 -9.22 -19.62
C VAL A 8 0.86 -8.96 -19.57
N ARG A 9 1.64 -9.88 -18.96
CA ARG A 9 3.10 -9.79 -18.87
C ARG A 9 3.73 -10.42 -20.10
N THR A 10 4.47 -9.61 -20.86
CA THR A 10 5.27 -10.03 -22.01
C THR A 10 6.78 -9.91 -21.71
N PRO A 11 7.68 -10.44 -22.55
CA PRO A 11 9.13 -10.24 -22.38
C PRO A 11 9.57 -8.76 -22.33
N GLU A 12 8.82 -7.89 -23.00
CA GLU A 12 9.01 -6.43 -23.07
C GLU A 12 8.41 -5.73 -21.84
N HIS A 13 7.29 -6.24 -21.32
CA HIS A 13 6.59 -5.72 -20.14
C HIS A 13 6.47 -6.78 -19.03
N PRO A 14 7.61 -7.18 -18.43
CA PRO A 14 7.68 -8.30 -17.49
C PRO A 14 6.92 -8.07 -16.19
N MET A 15 6.70 -6.80 -15.83
CA MET A 15 5.96 -6.39 -14.63
C MET A 15 4.67 -5.63 -14.98
N ALA A 16 4.10 -5.89 -16.16
CA ALA A 16 2.77 -5.37 -16.48
C ALA A 16 1.73 -5.87 -15.46
N PHE A 17 0.72 -5.03 -15.23
CA PHE A 17 -0.35 -5.30 -14.28
C PHE A 17 -1.70 -4.87 -14.83
N THR A 18 -2.76 -5.52 -14.36
CA THR A 18 -4.14 -5.16 -14.69
C THR A 18 -4.68 -4.09 -13.75
N ARG A 19 -5.78 -3.43 -14.13
CA ARG A 19 -6.53 -2.52 -13.24
C ARG A 19 -6.98 -3.21 -11.96
N ASP A 20 -7.42 -4.48 -12.06
CA ASP A 20 -7.79 -5.32 -10.91
C ASP A 20 -6.59 -5.55 -9.96
N GLU A 21 -5.39 -5.76 -10.50
CA GLU A 21 -4.16 -5.92 -9.71
C GLU A 21 -3.72 -4.61 -9.06
N LEU A 22 -3.86 -3.47 -9.75
CA LEU A 22 -3.62 -2.15 -9.17
C LEU A 22 -4.54 -1.91 -7.96
N LEU A 23 -5.85 -2.12 -8.13
CA LEU A 23 -6.81 -1.94 -7.05
C LEU A 23 -6.55 -2.92 -5.90
N ALA A 24 -6.21 -4.17 -6.20
CA ALA A 24 -5.82 -5.15 -5.19
C ALA A 24 -4.55 -4.73 -4.43
N GLY A 25 -3.58 -4.09 -5.11
CA GLY A 25 -2.38 -3.53 -4.50
C GLY A 25 -2.68 -2.41 -3.52
N ALA A 26 -3.53 -1.47 -3.92
CA ALA A 26 -3.97 -0.37 -3.07
C ALA A 26 -4.78 -0.87 -1.85
N LEU A 27 -5.73 -1.80 -2.06
CA LEU A 27 -6.51 -2.39 -0.97
C LEU A 27 -5.63 -3.21 -0.02
N THR A 28 -4.67 -3.98 -0.54
CA THR A 28 -3.73 -4.74 0.30
C THR A 28 -2.87 -3.79 1.12
N THR A 29 -2.42 -2.68 0.54
CA THR A 29 -1.68 -1.62 1.25
C THR A 29 -2.52 -1.02 2.39
N TRP A 30 -3.78 -0.69 2.12
CA TRP A 30 -4.70 -0.16 3.13
C TRP A 30 -4.93 -1.15 4.28
N VAL A 31 -5.17 -2.43 3.97
CA VAL A 31 -5.30 -3.48 5.00
C VAL A 31 -4.02 -3.65 5.82
N LEU A 32 -2.85 -3.63 5.17
CA LEU A 32 -1.57 -3.70 5.88
C LEU A 32 -1.33 -2.49 6.76
N PHE A 33 -1.68 -1.29 6.29
CA PHE A 33 -1.61 -0.08 7.11
C PHE A 33 -2.48 -0.22 8.36
N LEU A 34 -3.72 -0.70 8.21
CA LEU A 34 -4.61 -0.99 9.33
C LEU A 34 -4.10 -2.10 10.25
N ALA A 35 -3.31 -3.04 9.76
CA ALA A 35 -2.70 -4.07 10.60
C ALA A 35 -1.44 -3.56 11.33
N LEU A 36 -0.61 -2.76 10.66
CA LEU A 36 0.66 -2.27 11.17
C LEU A 36 0.48 -1.11 12.17
N LEU A 37 -0.49 -0.23 11.95
CA LEU A 37 -0.75 0.91 12.83
C LEU A 37 -1.04 0.49 14.29
N PRO A 38 -2.02 -0.39 14.58
CA PRO A 38 -2.32 -0.78 15.95
C PRO A 38 -1.22 -1.65 16.54
N ALA A 39 -0.54 -2.47 15.72
CA ALA A 39 0.63 -3.23 16.16
C ALA A 39 1.76 -2.29 16.61
N GLY A 40 2.05 -1.24 15.84
CA GLY A 40 3.04 -0.22 16.19
C GLY A 40 2.65 0.55 17.46
N LEU A 41 1.38 0.97 17.58
CA LEU A 41 0.87 1.64 18.77
C LEU A 41 0.89 0.75 20.02
N LEU A 42 0.65 -0.56 19.87
CA LEU A 42 0.74 -1.51 20.97
C LEU A 42 2.19 -1.69 21.45
N VAL A 43 3.13 -1.87 20.52
CA VAL A 43 4.56 -1.97 20.84
C VAL A 43 5.03 -0.69 21.53
N ALA A 44 4.64 0.46 20.98
CA ALA A 44 4.89 1.78 21.53
C ALA A 44 4.43 1.89 22.99
N ALA A 45 3.17 1.53 23.26
CA ALA A 45 2.62 1.56 24.60
C ALA A 45 3.39 0.67 25.58
N ILE A 46 3.68 -0.59 25.19
CA ILE A 46 4.42 -1.54 26.02
C ILE A 46 5.80 -0.98 26.41
N VAL A 47 6.50 -0.34 25.47
CA VAL A 47 7.84 0.23 25.71
C VAL A 47 7.78 1.48 26.61
N THR A 48 6.70 2.25 26.56
CA THR A 48 6.56 3.48 27.37
C THR A 48 6.03 3.27 28.78
N ILE A 49 5.42 2.12 29.09
CA ILE A 49 4.90 1.85 30.44
C ILE A 49 6.09 1.66 31.39
N PRO A 50 6.28 2.53 32.41
CA PRO A 50 7.36 2.37 33.37
C PRO A 50 7.23 1.03 34.10
N GLY A 51 8.28 0.21 34.10
CA GLY A 51 8.26 -1.13 34.72
C GLY A 51 8.01 -1.15 36.24
N SER A 52 7.93 0.00 36.89
CA SER A 52 7.69 0.16 38.34
C SER A 52 6.27 0.57 38.72
N SER A 53 5.43 0.98 37.76
CA SER A 53 4.02 1.30 38.03
C SER A 53 3.17 0.05 37.85
N GLY A 54 2.43 -0.35 38.91
CA GLY A 54 1.51 -1.48 38.84
C GLY A 54 0.58 -1.41 37.63
N PHE A 55 0.16 -2.57 37.14
CA PHE A 55 -0.72 -2.69 35.98
C PHE A 55 -2.07 -1.99 36.24
N ASP A 56 -2.23 -0.77 35.73
CA ASP A 56 -3.47 -0.01 35.82
C ASP A 56 -4.41 -0.38 34.67
N LEU A 57 -5.46 -1.14 35.01
CA LEU A 57 -6.48 -1.59 34.05
C LEU A 57 -7.22 -0.41 33.39
N ALA A 58 -7.37 0.73 34.09
CA ALA A 58 -8.02 1.92 33.56
C ALA A 58 -7.17 2.61 32.48
N ALA A 59 -5.85 2.67 32.70
CA ALA A 59 -4.90 3.18 31.71
C ALA A 59 -4.88 2.31 30.44
N VAL A 60 -4.90 0.98 30.60
CA VAL A 60 -5.00 0.04 29.47
C VAL A 60 -6.31 0.22 28.71
N GLY A 61 -7.45 0.33 29.41
CA GLY A 61 -8.74 0.56 28.78
C GLY A 61 -8.78 1.87 27.98
N SER A 62 -8.21 2.94 28.53
CA SER A 62 -8.11 4.25 27.86
C SER A 62 -7.26 4.19 26.60
N LEU A 63 -6.11 3.50 26.66
CA LEU A 63 -5.23 3.28 25.52
C LEU A 63 -5.93 2.48 24.41
N VAL A 64 -6.61 1.38 24.76
CA VAL A 64 -7.36 0.57 23.79
C VAL A 64 -8.45 1.41 23.12
N GLY A 65 -9.21 2.19 23.89
CA GLY A 65 -10.21 3.12 23.37
C GLY A 65 -9.61 4.13 22.38
N MET A 66 -8.48 4.75 22.74
CA MET A 66 -7.76 5.68 21.87
C MET A 66 -7.29 5.01 20.59
N VAL A 67 -6.67 3.83 20.67
CA VAL A 67 -6.20 3.07 19.49
C VAL A 67 -7.37 2.74 18.57
N LEU A 68 -8.52 2.30 19.10
CA LEU A 68 -9.70 2.01 18.29
C LEU A 68 -10.22 3.25 17.55
N VAL A 69 -10.31 4.39 18.23
CA VAL A 69 -10.74 5.66 17.61
C VAL A 69 -9.76 6.09 16.51
N VAL A 70 -8.45 6.07 16.80
CA VAL A 70 -7.41 6.39 15.82
C VAL A 70 -7.48 5.45 14.63
N MET A 71 -7.69 4.16 14.85
CA MET A 71 -7.82 3.15 13.80
C MET A 71 -9.01 3.40 12.88
N VAL A 72 -10.17 3.71 13.45
CA VAL A 72 -11.38 4.01 12.66
C VAL A 72 -11.18 5.28 11.84
N VAL A 73 -10.70 6.36 12.47
CA VAL A 73 -10.49 7.64 11.79
C VAL A 73 -9.41 7.51 10.71
N ALA A 74 -8.25 6.96 11.04
CA ALA A 74 -7.15 6.77 10.09
C ALA A 74 -7.56 5.83 8.96
N GLY A 75 -8.34 4.79 9.25
CA GLY A 75 -8.85 3.87 8.24
C GLY A 75 -9.81 4.51 7.25
N ILE A 76 -10.76 5.31 7.74
CA ILE A 76 -11.70 6.06 6.90
C ILE A 76 -10.94 7.08 6.05
N VAL A 77 -10.05 7.87 6.65
CA VAL A 77 -9.24 8.87 5.94
C VAL A 77 -8.38 8.20 4.87
N ALA A 78 -7.67 7.12 5.21
CA ALA A 78 -6.84 6.40 4.25
C ALA A 78 -7.66 5.79 3.11
N LEU A 79 -8.89 5.32 3.39
CA LEU A 79 -9.80 4.82 2.36
C LEU A 79 -10.28 5.94 1.42
N LEU A 80 -10.60 7.12 1.97
CA LEU A 80 -10.98 8.30 1.18
C LEU A 80 -9.83 8.84 0.32
N LEU A 81 -8.59 8.69 0.79
CA LEU A 81 -7.39 9.08 0.04
C LEU A 81 -6.98 8.07 -1.04
N LEU A 82 -7.55 6.87 -1.03
CA LEU A 82 -7.16 5.78 -1.93
C LEU A 82 -7.30 6.12 -3.43
N PRO A 83 -8.39 6.77 -3.90
CA PRO A 83 -8.50 7.19 -5.30
C PRO A 83 -7.41 8.19 -5.73
N PHE A 84 -7.03 9.11 -4.85
CA PHE A 84 -5.96 10.08 -5.10
C PHE A 84 -4.59 9.40 -5.15
N ALA A 85 -4.35 8.44 -4.25
CA ALA A 85 -3.14 7.63 -4.29
C ALA A 85 -3.05 6.82 -5.59
N LEU A 86 -4.16 6.26 -6.07
CA LEU A 86 -4.21 5.55 -7.35
C LEU A 86 -3.88 6.47 -8.54
N LEU A 87 -4.32 7.73 -8.52
CA LEU A 87 -4.00 8.71 -9.56
C LEU A 87 -2.49 8.96 -9.70
N VAL A 88 -1.77 8.90 -8.58
CA VAL A 88 -0.30 9.07 -8.54
C VAL A 88 0.41 7.76 -8.87
N VAL A 89 -0.07 6.63 -8.35
CA VAL A 89 0.61 5.34 -8.51
C VAL A 89 0.43 4.78 -9.92
N TRP A 90 -0.72 5.00 -10.58
CA TRP A 90 -0.98 4.51 -11.93
C TRP A 90 0.11 4.91 -12.95
N PRO A 91 0.42 6.20 -13.17
CA PRO A 91 1.43 6.59 -14.15
C PRO A 91 2.83 6.06 -13.78
N LEU A 92 3.19 6.07 -12.49
CA LEU A 92 4.46 5.51 -12.04
C LEU A 92 4.55 4.02 -12.36
N ALA A 93 3.50 3.27 -12.02
CA ALA A 93 3.45 1.85 -12.26
C ALA A 93 3.52 1.56 -13.77
N SER A 94 2.84 2.35 -14.61
CA SER A 94 2.92 2.25 -16.08
C SER A 94 4.35 2.43 -16.60
N VAL A 95 5.11 3.39 -16.08
CA VAL A 95 6.53 3.57 -16.44
C VAL A 95 7.37 2.37 -15.98
N LEU A 96 7.09 1.82 -14.80
CA LEU A 96 7.83 0.71 -14.22
C LEU A 96 7.53 -0.66 -14.86
N ARG A 97 6.53 -0.78 -15.74
CA ARG A 97 6.13 -2.07 -16.37
C ARG A 97 7.28 -2.76 -17.12
N ARG A 98 8.19 -1.98 -17.70
CA ARG A 98 9.36 -2.46 -18.46
C ARG A 98 10.55 -2.85 -17.56
N VAL A 99 10.52 -2.47 -16.28
CA VAL A 99 11.62 -2.67 -15.33
C VAL A 99 11.53 -4.06 -14.70
N ARG A 100 12.47 -4.95 -15.06
CA ARG A 100 12.54 -6.33 -14.54
C ARG A 100 12.84 -6.43 -13.03
N PRO A 101 13.81 -5.68 -12.47
CA PRO A 101 14.23 -5.89 -11.09
C PRO A 101 13.17 -5.43 -10.09
N ILE A 102 12.60 -6.38 -9.33
CA ILE A 102 11.60 -6.09 -8.28
C ILE A 102 12.11 -5.09 -7.23
N ALA A 103 13.42 -5.04 -6.98
CA ALA A 103 14.02 -4.11 -6.04
C ALA A 103 13.76 -2.64 -6.39
N ILE A 104 13.73 -2.28 -7.69
CA ILE A 104 13.47 -0.90 -8.14
C ILE A 104 12.01 -0.53 -7.84
N HIS A 105 11.08 -1.45 -8.08
CA HIS A 105 9.66 -1.25 -7.72
C HIS A 105 9.51 -1.02 -6.22
N LEU A 106 10.14 -1.86 -5.40
CA LEU A 106 10.11 -1.72 -3.94
C LEU A 106 10.69 -0.38 -3.48
N LEU A 107 11.79 0.07 -4.09
CA LEU A 107 12.39 1.37 -3.78
C LEU A 107 11.42 2.52 -4.11
N CYS A 108 10.85 2.53 -5.32
CA CYS A 108 9.87 3.54 -5.73
C CYS A 108 8.65 3.58 -4.80
N TYR A 109 8.10 2.43 -4.44
CA TYR A 109 6.97 2.33 -3.52
C TYR A 109 7.34 2.73 -2.09
N THR A 110 8.57 2.45 -1.65
CA THR A 110 9.09 2.92 -0.36
C THR A 110 9.18 4.45 -0.34
N LEU A 111 9.66 5.07 -1.42
CA LEU A 111 9.72 6.54 -1.55
C LEU A 111 8.32 7.17 -1.52
N ILE A 112 7.32 6.54 -2.17
CA ILE A 112 5.92 6.98 -2.06
C ILE A 112 5.43 6.88 -0.61
N GLY A 113 5.63 5.73 0.04
CA GLY A 113 5.22 5.54 1.44
C GLY A 113 5.88 6.55 2.38
N ALA A 114 7.18 6.77 2.22
CA ALA A 114 7.93 7.77 2.99
C ALA A 114 7.44 9.19 2.72
N GLY A 115 7.15 9.54 1.46
CA GLY A 115 6.58 10.84 1.09
C GLY A 115 5.19 11.08 1.71
N LEU A 116 4.33 10.05 1.73
CA LEU A 116 3.03 10.10 2.42
C LEU A 116 3.20 10.23 3.94
N GLY A 117 4.13 9.48 4.53
CA GLY A 117 4.47 9.58 5.95
C GLY A 117 4.98 10.98 6.31
N TYR A 118 5.86 11.55 5.47
CA TYR A 118 6.34 12.92 5.64
C TYR A 118 5.20 13.94 5.52
N ALA A 119 4.33 13.83 4.51
CA ALA A 119 3.18 14.72 4.34
C ALA A 119 2.23 14.67 5.54
N TYR A 120 1.98 13.48 6.08
CA TYR A 120 1.22 13.30 7.33
C TYR A 120 1.88 14.03 8.51
N LEU A 121 3.20 13.87 8.70
CA LEU A 121 3.93 14.52 9.78
C LEU A 121 3.95 16.04 9.63
N ALA A 122 4.15 16.54 8.41
CA ALA A 122 4.15 17.97 8.12
C ALA A 122 2.77 18.62 8.34
N THR A 123 1.68 17.87 8.12
CA THR A 123 0.31 18.40 8.27
C THR A 123 -0.21 18.31 9.70
N LEU A 124 0.04 17.20 10.40
CA LEU A 124 -0.50 16.97 11.75
C LEU A 124 0.50 17.22 12.88
N GLY A 125 1.81 17.18 12.61
CA GLY A 125 2.84 17.47 13.61
C GLY A 125 2.93 18.96 13.97
N GLY A 126 2.36 19.84 13.14
CA GLY A 126 2.45 21.28 13.34
C GLY A 126 3.87 21.85 13.15
N PRO A 127 4.04 23.18 13.24
CA PRO A 127 5.34 23.83 13.09
C PRO A 127 6.27 23.56 14.27
N ASP A 128 5.71 23.27 15.45
CA ASP A 128 6.47 23.02 16.66
C ASP A 128 6.85 21.55 16.74
N ALA A 129 8.11 21.30 16.46
CA ALA A 129 8.83 20.04 16.65
C ALA A 129 8.79 19.46 18.08
N SER A 130 8.07 20.06 19.02
CA SER A 130 8.08 19.65 20.43
C SER A 130 7.47 18.26 20.64
N TRP A 131 6.60 17.79 19.74
CA TRP A 131 6.00 16.46 19.83
C TRP A 131 7.03 15.33 19.74
N PHE A 132 8.15 15.51 19.03
CA PHE A 132 9.24 14.52 18.98
C PHE A 132 9.98 14.39 20.32
N LEU A 133 9.93 15.43 21.16
CA LEU A 133 10.66 15.48 22.42
C LEU A 133 10.02 14.60 23.50
N SER A 134 8.73 14.28 23.34
CA SER A 134 8.03 13.35 24.22
C SER A 134 7.95 11.97 23.56
N PRO A 135 8.23 10.87 24.29
CA PRO A 135 8.02 9.52 23.76
C PRO A 135 6.59 9.30 23.26
N ALA A 136 5.60 9.81 24.00
CA ALA A 136 4.19 9.71 23.61
C ALA A 136 3.91 10.40 22.27
N GLY A 137 4.35 11.65 22.09
CA GLY A 137 4.17 12.38 20.83
C GLY A 137 4.90 11.72 19.66
N ALA A 138 6.17 11.34 19.86
CA ALA A 138 6.95 10.63 18.85
C ALA A 138 6.26 9.34 18.38
N LEU A 139 5.61 8.62 19.30
CA LEU A 139 4.90 7.37 18.99
C LEU A 139 3.53 7.64 18.35
N THR A 140 2.74 8.59 18.87
CA THR A 140 1.41 8.90 18.34
C THR A 140 1.47 9.43 16.91
N PHE A 141 2.41 10.33 16.61
CA PHE A 141 2.56 10.91 15.27
C PHE A 141 3.53 10.12 14.39
N GLY A 142 4.58 9.54 14.94
CA GLY A 142 5.54 8.76 14.15
C GLY A 142 4.99 7.42 13.67
N MET A 143 4.17 6.72 14.46
CA MET A 143 3.70 5.38 14.11
C MET A 143 2.85 5.33 12.84
N PRO A 144 1.88 6.23 12.60
CA PRO A 144 1.18 6.29 11.32
C PRO A 144 2.12 6.48 10.12
N ALA A 145 3.12 7.35 10.24
CA ALA A 145 4.10 7.61 9.18
C ALA A 145 4.97 6.37 8.89
N ILE A 146 5.42 5.67 9.94
CA ILE A 146 6.17 4.42 9.80
C ILE A 146 5.28 3.32 9.18
N ALA A 147 4.04 3.19 9.67
CA ALA A 147 3.10 2.19 9.20
C ALA A 147 2.82 2.34 7.70
N VAL A 148 2.57 3.55 7.20
CA VAL A 148 2.35 3.77 5.75
C VAL A 148 3.63 3.54 4.94
N THR A 149 4.79 3.95 5.46
CA THR A 149 6.09 3.74 4.79
C THR A 149 6.39 2.26 4.58
N LEU A 150 5.98 1.40 5.51
CA LEU A 150 6.13 -0.05 5.41
C LEU A 150 4.99 -0.71 4.61
N ALA A 151 3.75 -0.27 4.83
CA ALA A 151 2.56 -0.87 4.23
C ALA A 151 2.57 -0.77 2.70
N VAL A 152 3.02 0.37 2.15
CA VAL A 152 3.03 0.62 0.70
C VAL A 152 3.92 -0.40 -0.04
N PRO A 153 5.25 -0.49 0.19
CA PRO A 153 6.07 -1.46 -0.52
C PRO A 153 5.66 -2.91 -0.24
N LEU A 154 5.23 -3.24 0.99
CA LEU A 154 4.75 -4.58 1.32
C LEU A 154 3.46 -4.95 0.57
N GLY A 155 2.49 -4.04 0.47
CA GLY A 155 1.22 -4.27 -0.19
C GLY A 155 1.41 -4.54 -1.69
N TRP A 156 2.25 -3.75 -2.34
CA TRP A 156 2.62 -3.94 -3.74
C TRP A 156 3.41 -5.23 -3.95
N TRP A 157 4.37 -5.53 -3.07
CA TRP A 157 5.14 -6.78 -3.13
C TRP A 157 4.27 -8.03 -3.03
N LEU A 158 3.36 -8.08 -2.06
CA LEU A 158 2.45 -9.20 -1.87
C LEU A 158 1.53 -9.37 -3.08
N THR A 159 1.06 -8.26 -3.65
CA THR A 159 0.20 -8.27 -4.84
C THR A 159 0.94 -8.76 -6.06
N ALA A 160 2.14 -8.23 -6.33
CA ALA A 160 2.99 -8.68 -7.41
C ALA A 160 3.35 -10.17 -7.29
N ARG A 161 3.72 -10.64 -6.09
CA ARG A 161 4.00 -12.06 -5.84
C ARG A 161 2.78 -12.94 -6.09
N ARG A 162 1.58 -12.51 -5.66
CA ARG A 162 0.34 -13.25 -5.91
C ARG A 162 0.03 -13.32 -7.40
N ALA A 163 0.23 -12.23 -8.14
CA ALA A 163 0.02 -12.17 -9.57
C ALA A 163 0.99 -13.09 -10.33
N LEU A 164 2.30 -13.01 -10.04
CA LEU A 164 3.31 -13.88 -10.64
C LEU A 164 3.05 -15.37 -10.35
N ARG A 165 2.56 -15.71 -9.15
CA ARG A 165 2.15 -17.09 -8.82
C ARG A 165 0.92 -17.55 -9.60
N ARG A 166 -0.02 -16.65 -9.92
CA ARG A 166 -1.18 -16.97 -10.78
C ARG A 166 -0.74 -17.23 -12.21
N ASP A 167 0.16 -16.40 -12.73
CA ASP A 167 0.72 -16.55 -14.07
C ASP A 167 1.50 -17.86 -14.24
N ALA A 168 2.25 -18.24 -13.20
CA ALA A 168 2.94 -19.53 -13.15
C ALA A 168 2.00 -20.75 -12.98
N GLY A 169 0.68 -20.54 -12.89
CA GLY A 169 -0.30 -21.62 -12.68
C GLY A 169 -0.27 -22.24 -11.28
N LEU A 170 0.45 -21.64 -10.33
CA LEU A 170 0.59 -22.16 -8.95
C LEU A 170 -0.65 -21.89 -8.08
N LEU A 171 -1.49 -20.94 -8.48
CA LEU A 171 -2.73 -20.62 -7.77
C LEU A 171 -3.93 -20.99 -8.63
N PRO A 172 -4.99 -21.59 -8.04
CA PRO A 172 -6.21 -21.91 -8.76
C PRO A 172 -6.75 -20.66 -9.46
N ARG A 173 -6.97 -20.74 -10.79
CA ARG A 173 -7.72 -19.70 -11.50
C ARG A 173 -9.07 -19.58 -10.83
N ARG A 174 -9.43 -18.38 -10.37
CA ARG A 174 -10.71 -18.11 -9.70
C ARG A 174 -11.82 -18.46 -10.70
N ARG A 175 -12.43 -19.65 -10.57
CA ARG A 175 -13.29 -20.29 -11.58
C ARG A 175 -14.53 -19.48 -12.02
N GLY A 176 -14.81 -18.33 -11.43
CA GLY A 176 -16.04 -17.55 -11.67
C GLY A 176 -15.87 -16.16 -12.27
N ARG A 177 -14.66 -15.68 -12.58
CA ARG A 177 -14.46 -14.33 -13.14
C ARG A 177 -13.71 -14.40 -14.48
N ARG A 178 -14.32 -15.03 -15.48
CA ARG A 178 -14.05 -14.66 -16.88
C ARG A 178 -14.73 -13.31 -17.07
N GLY A 179 -14.06 -12.24 -16.63
CA GLY A 179 -14.46 -10.91 -17.08
C GLY A 179 -14.36 -10.87 -18.61
N PRO A 180 -15.18 -10.07 -19.30
CA PRO A 180 -14.93 -9.71 -20.69
C PRO A 180 -13.45 -9.35 -20.84
N ILE A 181 -12.83 -9.73 -21.97
CA ILE A 181 -11.48 -9.26 -22.32
C ILE A 181 -11.49 -7.74 -22.13
N ASP A 182 -10.57 -7.22 -21.30
CA ASP A 182 -10.48 -5.80 -21.00
C ASP A 182 -9.93 -5.09 -22.25
N HIS A 183 -10.82 -4.83 -23.22
CA HIS A 183 -10.52 -4.16 -24.47
C HIS A 183 -9.96 -2.75 -24.22
N ASP A 184 -10.32 -2.12 -23.10
CA ASP A 184 -9.82 -0.81 -22.72
C ASP A 184 -8.33 -0.89 -22.34
N ALA A 185 -7.92 -1.90 -21.57
CA ALA A 185 -6.51 -2.09 -21.23
C ALA A 185 -5.64 -2.31 -22.49
N ALA A 186 -6.12 -3.13 -23.44
CA ALA A 186 -5.43 -3.31 -24.71
C ALA A 186 -5.31 -2.00 -25.53
N THR A 187 -6.33 -1.14 -25.45
CA THR A 187 -6.34 0.17 -26.11
C THR A 187 -5.40 1.16 -25.42
N GLU A 188 -5.38 1.19 -24.09
CA GLU A 188 -4.48 2.05 -23.30
C GLU A 188 -3.01 1.69 -23.53
N ASP A 189 -2.69 0.40 -23.62
CA ASP A 189 -1.33 -0.06 -23.91
C ASP A 189 -0.89 0.35 -25.33
N ALA A 190 -1.78 0.22 -26.33
CA ALA A 190 -1.51 0.69 -27.69
C ALA A 190 -1.26 2.22 -27.76
N LEU A 191 -2.01 3.00 -26.97
CA LEU A 191 -1.82 4.45 -26.87
C LEU A 191 -0.51 4.81 -26.14
N ALA A 192 -0.17 4.11 -25.05
CA ALA A 192 1.04 4.35 -24.28
C ALA A 192 2.31 4.00 -25.06
N ASP A 193 2.26 2.97 -25.92
CA ASP A 193 3.39 2.57 -26.76
C ASP A 193 3.52 3.40 -28.05
N GLY A 194 2.65 4.40 -28.26
CA GLY A 194 2.72 5.30 -29.41
C GLY A 194 2.32 4.64 -30.73
N ALA A 195 1.63 3.49 -30.67
CA ALA A 195 1.06 2.85 -31.85
C ALA A 195 -0.15 3.69 -32.32
N SER A 196 0.10 4.66 -33.19
CA SER A 196 -0.97 5.40 -33.86
C SER A 196 -1.79 4.39 -34.68
N PRO A 197 -3.11 4.25 -34.45
CA PRO A 197 -3.92 3.35 -35.26
C PRO A 197 -3.86 3.83 -36.70
N ILE A 198 -3.29 2.98 -37.56
CA ILE A 198 -3.08 3.21 -38.98
C ILE A 198 -4.45 3.59 -39.59
N ARG A 199 -4.50 4.78 -40.19
CA ARG A 199 -5.66 5.32 -40.89
C ARG A 199 -6.00 4.53 -42.15
#